data_AF-A0AAW4L5X2-F1
#
_entry.id   AF-A0AAW4L5X2-F1
#
_cell.length_a   1.000
_cell.length_b   1.000
_cell.length_c   1.000
_cell.angle_alpha   90.00
_cell.angle_beta   90.00
_cell.angle_gamma   90.00
#
_symmetry.space_group_name_H-M   'P 1'
#
loop_
_entity.id
_entity.type
_entity.pdbx_description
1 polymer ?
#
loop_
_entity_poly.entity_id
_entity_poly.type
_entity_poly.pdbx_seq_one_letter_code
_entity_poly.pdbx_strand_id
1 'polypeptide(L)'
;TLLLHRTIYLFCIVLPFAMAEPLGWLTPVFTAIVSYTFFGLDAIGDELEDPFGFDENDLPCDAILRTLEREILAALGEVNLPPALEPADYVLT
;
A
#
# COMPACT_ATOMS: atom_id res chain seq x y z
N THR A 1 0.36 5.10 -12.76
CA THR A 1 -1.09 4.98 -12.44
C THR A 1 -2.11 5.14 -13.60
N LEU A 2 -2.19 6.24 -14.39
CA LEU A 2 -3.36 6.53 -15.27
C LEU A 2 -3.80 5.45 -16.28
N LEU A 3 -2.87 4.75 -16.94
CA LEU A 3 -3.21 3.71 -17.91
C LEU A 3 -3.71 2.43 -17.22
N LEU A 4 -3.10 2.07 -16.09
CA LEU A 4 -3.38 0.85 -15.32
C LEU A 4 -4.82 0.89 -14.77
N HIS A 5 -5.16 1.99 -14.09
CA HIS A 5 -6.52 2.27 -13.63
C HIS A 5 -7.55 2.12 -14.76
N ARG A 6 -7.35 2.82 -15.89
CA ARG A 6 -8.29 2.79 -17.02
C ARG A 6 -8.46 1.37 -17.56
N THR A 7 -7.39 0.59 -17.65
CA THR A 7 -7.47 -0.81 -18.11
C THR A 7 -8.21 -1.70 -17.11
N ILE A 8 -7.99 -1.54 -15.81
CA ILE A 8 -8.65 -2.33 -14.76
C ILE A 8 -10.14 -2.01 -14.70
N TYR A 9 -10.53 -0.74 -14.77
CA TYR A 9 -11.94 -0.36 -14.83
C TYR A 9 -12.65 -0.95 -16.04
N LEU A 10 -12.04 -0.85 -17.23
CA LEU A 10 -12.59 -1.45 -18.44
C LEU A 10 -12.69 -2.96 -18.33
N PHE A 11 -11.66 -3.62 -17.80
CA PHE A 11 -11.65 -5.07 -17.59
C PHE A 11 -12.79 -5.50 -16.64
N CYS A 12 -12.93 -4.86 -15.48
CA CYS A 12 -13.96 -5.20 -14.50
C CYS A 12 -15.39 -4.93 -15.01
N ILE A 13 -15.59 -3.90 -15.85
CA ILE A 13 -16.90 -3.61 -16.47
C ILE A 13 -17.25 -4.64 -17.55
N VAL A 14 -16.29 -5.12 -18.32
CA VAL A 14 -16.51 -6.11 -19.39
C VAL A 14 -16.64 -7.53 -18.84
N LEU A 15 -15.94 -7.85 -17.74
CA LEU A 15 -15.91 -9.16 -17.10
C LEU A 15 -17.30 -9.81 -16.83
N PRO A 16 -18.33 -9.12 -16.30
CA PRO A 16 -19.64 -9.74 -16.08
C PRO A 16 -20.30 -10.20 -17.38
N PHE A 17 -20.08 -9.50 -18.50
CA PHE A 17 -20.62 -9.91 -19.80
C PHE A 17 -19.91 -11.17 -20.31
N ALA A 18 -18.60 -11.29 -20.10
CA ALA A 18 -17.85 -12.49 -20.44
C ALA A 18 -18.25 -13.71 -19.58
N MET A 19 -18.65 -13.46 -18.33
CA MET A 19 -19.02 -14.49 -17.36
C MET A 19 -20.52 -14.81 -17.33
N ALA A 20 -21.36 -14.10 -18.10
CA ALA A 20 -22.81 -14.26 -18.06
C ALA A 20 -23.29 -15.64 -18.56
N GLU A 21 -22.73 -16.13 -19.66
CA GLU A 21 -23.09 -17.43 -20.25
C GLU A 21 -22.64 -18.64 -19.39
N PRO A 22 -21.39 -18.73 -18.91
CA PRO A 22 -20.95 -19.88 -18.11
C PRO A 22 -21.49 -19.92 -16.67
N LEU A 23 -21.83 -18.77 -16.05
CA LEU A 23 -22.17 -18.69 -14.63
C LEU A 23 -23.62 -18.24 -14.34
N GLY A 24 -24.32 -17.65 -15.30
CA GLY A 24 -25.72 -17.21 -15.15
C GLY A 24 -25.95 -16.33 -13.92
N TRP A 25 -26.77 -16.79 -12.98
CA TRP A 25 -27.07 -16.02 -11.75
C TRP A 25 -25.91 -15.91 -10.76
N LEU A 26 -24.87 -16.75 -10.89
CA LEU A 26 -23.68 -16.66 -10.05
C LEU A 26 -22.67 -15.64 -10.58
N THR A 27 -22.84 -15.14 -11.81
CA THR A 27 -21.99 -14.14 -12.43
C THR A 27 -21.68 -12.94 -11.52
N PRO A 28 -22.65 -12.24 -10.88
CA PRO A 28 -22.34 -11.11 -10.02
C PRO A 28 -21.42 -11.46 -8.83
N VAL A 29 -21.56 -12.66 -8.26
CA VAL A 29 -20.73 -13.12 -7.14
C VAL A 29 -19.28 -13.33 -7.58
N PHE A 30 -19.08 -14.09 -8.65
CA PHE A 30 -17.73 -14.37 -9.15
C PHE A 30 -17.06 -13.14 -9.73
N THR A 31 -17.80 -12.31 -10.48
CA THR A 31 -17.29 -11.02 -10.98
C THR A 31 -16.89 -10.12 -9.81
N ALA A 32 -17.68 -10.04 -8.73
CA ALA A 32 -17.31 -9.23 -7.56
C ALA A 32 -16.00 -9.69 -6.91
N ILE A 33 -15.81 -11.02 -6.73
CA ILE A 33 -14.58 -11.58 -6.17
C ILE A 33 -13.37 -11.23 -7.04
N VAL A 34 -13.48 -11.47 -8.35
CA VAL A 34 -12.37 -11.20 -9.28
C VAL A 34 -12.06 -9.70 -9.31
N SER A 35 -13.07 -8.85 -9.46
CA SER A 35 -12.91 -7.39 -9.46
C SER A 35 -12.28 -6.89 -8.16
N TYR A 36 -12.71 -7.39 -7.00
CA TYR A 36 -12.10 -7.03 -5.72
C TYR A 36 -10.60 -7.34 -5.69
N THR A 37 -10.20 -8.52 -6.16
CA THR A 37 -8.78 -8.90 -6.24
C THR A 37 -7.99 -7.97 -7.16
N PHE A 38 -8.53 -7.62 -8.33
CA PHE A 38 -7.84 -6.72 -9.27
C PHE A 38 -7.74 -5.28 -8.75
N PHE A 39 -8.80 -4.76 -8.12
CA PHE A 39 -8.75 -3.44 -7.49
C PHE A 39 -7.81 -3.40 -6.28
N GLY A 40 -7.77 -4.47 -5.47
CA GLY A 40 -6.80 -4.58 -4.39
C GLY A 40 -5.37 -4.59 -4.92
N LEU A 41 -5.10 -5.26 -6.05
CA LEU A 41 -3.80 -5.24 -6.68
C LEU A 41 -3.42 -3.86 -7.24
N ASP A 42 -4.37 -3.13 -7.84
CA ASP A 42 -4.17 -1.74 -8.31
C ASP A 42 -3.78 -0.83 -7.14
N ALA A 43 -4.52 -0.90 -6.02
CA ALA A 43 -4.26 -0.10 -4.82
C ALA A 43 -2.90 -0.41 -4.19
N ILE A 44 -2.55 -1.69 -4.03
CA ILE A 44 -1.21 -2.08 -3.54
C ILE A 44 -0.12 -1.60 -4.51
N GLY A 45 -0.39 -1.64 -5.81
CA GLY A 45 0.53 -1.12 -6.82
C GLY A 45 0.79 0.37 -6.69
N ASP A 46 -0.25 1.15 -6.39
CA ASP A 46 -0.15 2.59 -6.13
C ASP A 46 0.64 2.88 -4.85
N GLU A 47 0.37 2.18 -3.74
CA GLU A 47 1.14 2.31 -2.48
C GLU A 47 2.63 1.99 -2.70
N LEU A 48 2.95 0.97 -3.50
CA LEU A 48 4.33 0.61 -3.81
C LEU A 48 5.04 1.59 -4.77
N GLU A 49 4.31 2.46 -5.47
CA GLU A 49 4.89 3.46 -6.37
C GLU A 49 5.54 4.63 -5.60
N ASP A 50 5.07 4.94 -4.38
CA ASP A 50 5.58 6.02 -3.53
C ASP A 50 5.95 5.57 -2.10
N PRO A 51 6.93 4.67 -1.91
CA PRO A 51 7.23 4.06 -0.62
C PRO A 51 7.85 5.01 0.43
N PHE A 52 8.09 6.27 0.07
CA PHE A 52 8.68 7.29 0.93
C PHE A 52 7.68 8.40 1.26
N GLY A 53 6.39 8.14 1.03
CA GLY A 53 5.30 9.03 1.39
C GLY A 53 5.01 9.03 2.89
N PHE A 54 3.74 9.25 3.23
CA PHE A 54 3.24 9.29 4.61
C PHE A 54 1.98 8.43 4.79
N ASP A 55 1.75 7.48 3.88
CA ASP A 55 0.67 6.50 4.00
C ASP A 55 1.03 5.44 5.07
N GLU A 56 0.02 4.74 5.59
CA GLU A 56 0.20 3.81 6.71
C GLU A 56 1.18 2.66 6.42
N ASN A 57 1.33 2.30 5.14
CA ASN A 57 2.19 1.22 4.68
C ASN A 57 3.56 1.71 4.14
N ASP A 58 3.83 3.01 4.19
CA ASP A 58 5.09 3.57 3.72
C ASP A 58 6.25 3.27 4.68
N LEU A 59 7.46 3.49 4.20
CA LEU A 59 8.65 3.31 5.01
C LEU A 59 8.69 4.36 6.13
N PRO A 60 9.00 3.95 7.38
CA PRO A 60 9.11 4.88 8.50
C PRO A 60 10.44 5.65 8.44
N CYS A 61 10.55 6.55 7.48
CA CYS A 61 11.77 7.30 7.19
C CYS A 61 12.23 8.14 8.37
N ASP A 62 11.33 8.75 9.13
CA ASP A 62 11.69 9.54 10.30
C ASP A 62 12.22 8.65 11.42
N ALA A 63 11.65 7.45 11.61
CA ALA A 63 12.16 6.48 12.58
C ALA A 63 13.55 5.95 12.17
N ILE A 64 13.77 5.70 10.87
CA ILE A 64 15.08 5.31 10.34
C ILE A 64 16.09 6.44 10.56
N LEU A 65 15.73 7.68 10.23
CA LEU A 65 16.58 8.85 10.45
C LEU A 65 16.89 9.06 11.95
N ARG A 66 15.90 8.91 12.83
CA ARG A 66 16.09 8.98 14.29
C ARG A 66 17.07 7.91 14.77
N THR A 67 16.99 6.70 14.21
CA THR A 67 17.89 5.61 14.56
C THR A 67 19.32 5.93 14.13
N LEU A 68 19.51 6.40 12.89
CA LEU A 68 20.81 6.83 12.39
C LEU A 68 21.40 8.00 13.18
N GLU A 69 20.57 9.00 13.54
CA GLU A 69 20.97 10.12 14.39
C GLU A 69 21.55 9.63 15.72
N ARG A 70 20.86 8.68 16.37
CA ARG A 70 21.30 8.09 17.64
C ARG A 70 22.61 7.31 17.49
N GLU A 71 22.76 6.53 16.42
CA GLU A 71 24.00 5.78 16.15
C GLU A 71 25.21 6.69 15.95
N ILE A 72 25.04 7.78 15.18
CA ILE A 72 26.10 8.77 14.95
C ILE A 72 26.47 9.50 16.23
N LEU A 73 25.49 9.97 17.01
CA LEU A 73 25.74 10.64 18.29
C LEU A 73 26.44 9.71 19.29
N ALA A 74 26.02 8.45 19.38
CA ALA A 74 26.68 7.46 20.22
C ALA A 74 28.14 7.21 19.78
N ALA A 75 28.40 7.15 18.47
CA ALA A 75 29.76 7.01 17.94
C ALA A 75 30.66 8.23 18.25
N LEU A 76 30.07 9.42 18.41
CA LEU A 76 30.76 10.64 18.83
C LEU A 76 30.94 10.73 20.36
N GLY A 77 30.44 9.76 21.13
CA GLY A 77 30.55 9.72 22.58
C GLY A 77 29.47 10.51 23.33
N GLU A 78 28.40 10.93 22.64
CA GLU A 78 27.26 11.59 23.29
C GLU A 78 26.45 10.60 24.12
N VAL A 79 26.06 11.03 25.32
CA VAL A 79 25.34 10.21 26.31
C VAL A 79 23.85 10.54 26.34
N ASN A 80 23.49 11.78 25.98
CA ASN A 80 22.11 12.24 25.89
C ASN A 80 21.61 12.05 24.46
N LEU A 81 21.17 10.83 24.14
CA LEU A 81 20.62 10.52 22.83
C LEU A 81 19.15 10.97 22.74
N PRO A 82 18.69 11.45 21.57
CA PRO A 82 17.28 11.69 21.35
C PRO A 82 16.48 10.38 21.51
N PRO A 83 15.23 10.45 21.99
CA PRO A 83 14.40 9.27 22.20
C PRO A 83 14.11 8.57 20.86
N ALA A 84 13.89 7.25 20.92
CA ALA A 84 13.35 6.53 19.76
C ALA A 84 11.96 7.09 19.43
N LEU A 85 11.60 7.13 18.15
CA LEU A 85 10.21 7.38 17.78
C LEU A 85 9.38 6.15 18.13
N GLU A 86 8.23 6.39 18.75
CA GLU A 86 7.24 5.36 19.08
C GLU A 86 6.04 5.49 18.12
N PRO A 87 5.37 4.37 17.78
CA PRO A 87 4.20 4.44 16.91
C PRO A 87 3.07 5.27 17.52
N ALA A 88 2.45 6.12 16.70
CA ALA A 88 1.21 6.82 17.04
C ALA A 88 0.06 6.15 16.28
N ASP A 89 -1.01 5.78 16.98
CA ASP A 89 -2.18 5.13 16.36
C ASP A 89 -1.83 3.89 15.50
N TYR A 90 -0.88 3.08 15.98
CA TYR A 90 -0.34 1.88 15.31
C TYR A 90 0.53 2.15 14.06
N VAL A 91 0.77 3.42 13.72
CA VAL A 91 1.62 3.82 12.59
C VAL A 91 2.94 4.39 13.11
N LEU A 92 4.04 3.93 12.54
CA LEU A 92 5.36 4.49 12.79
C LEU A 92 5.77 5.30 11.55
N THR A 93 6.14 6.56 11.77
CA THR A 93 6.68 7.46 10.74
C THR A 93 8.18 7.59 10.90
#